data_AF-A0A087T6A0-F1
#
_entry.id   AF-A0A087T6A0-F1
#
_cell.length_a   1.000
_cell.length_b   1.000
_cell.length_c   1.000
_cell.angle_alpha   90.00
_cell.angle_beta   90.00
_cell.angle_gamma   90.00
#
_symmetry.space_group_name_H-M   'P 1'
#
loop_
_entity.id
_entity.type
_entity.pdbx_description
1 polymer ?
#
loop_
_entity_poly.entity_id
_entity_poly.type
_entity_poly.pdbx_seq_one_letter_code
_entity_poly.pdbx_strand_id
1 'polypeptide(L)' 'MERKKPYIYRIPEAFKTKINEEVEELLKSRLIEESNAEIAHPVVCISKKGGNIRCLDY' A
#
# COMPACT_ATOMS: atom_id res chain seq x y z
N MET A 1 24.19 -7.57 -6.24
CA MET A 1 23.87 -7.68 -4.80
C MET A 1 22.36 -7.72 -4.67
N GLU A 2 21.80 -8.89 -4.41
CA GLU A 2 20.36 -9.02 -4.16
C GLU A 2 19.97 -8.23 -2.90
N ARG A 3 18.88 -7.47 -2.99
CA ARG A 3 18.34 -6.73 -1.85
C ARG A 3 17.65 -7.73 -0.92
N LYS A 4 18.20 -7.93 0.29
CA LYS A 4 17.60 -8.79 1.33
C LYS A 4 16.32 -8.23 1.97
N LYS A 5 16.00 -6.96 1.76
CA LYS A 5 14.79 -6.30 2.26
C LYS A 5 14.03 -5.66 1.10
N PRO A 6 12.69 -5.74 1.08
CA PRO A 6 11.89 -5.06 0.08
C PRO A 6 12.16 -3.55 0.12
N TYR A 7 12.32 -2.95 -1.05
CA TYR A 7 12.52 -1.51 -1.15
C TYR A 7 11.18 -0.80 -1.03
N ILE A 8 10.93 -0.16 0.10
CA ILE A 8 9.66 0.52 0.38
C ILE A 8 9.74 1.96 -0.14
N TYR A 9 8.78 2.36 -0.97
CA TYR A 9 8.67 3.75 -1.42
C TYR A 9 8.28 4.67 -0.27
N ARG A 10 8.91 5.84 -0.21
CA ARG A 10 8.63 6.82 0.83
C ARG A 10 7.28 7.47 0.58
N ILE A 11 6.43 7.47 1.61
CA ILE A 11 5.09 8.05 1.55
C ILE A 11 5.12 9.44 2.20
N PRO A 12 4.57 10.49 1.55
CA PRO A 12 4.35 11.79 2.17
C PRO A 12 3.40 11.70 3.37
N GLU A 13 3.69 12.40 4.46
CA GLU A 13 2.92 12.31 5.72
C GLU A 13 1.43 12.58 5.52
N ALA A 14 1.10 13.57 4.68
CA ALA A 14 -0.27 13.97 4.37
C ALA A 14 -1.13 12.85 3.76
N PHE A 15 -0.53 11.80 3.22
CA PHE A 15 -1.24 10.68 2.61
C PHE A 15 -1.36 9.44 3.49
N LYS A 16 -0.62 9.35 4.62
CA LYS A 16 -0.61 8.16 5.46
C LYS A 16 -2.00 7.77 5.96
N THR A 17 -2.77 8.74 6.47
CA THR A 17 -4.12 8.50 6.97
C THR A 17 -5.02 7.89 5.90
N LYS A 18 -5.03 8.46 4.70
CA LYS A 18 -5.86 7.99 3.58
C LYS A 18 -5.41 6.63 3.02
N ILE A 19 -4.10 6.37 3.05
CA ILE A 19 -3.57 5.05 2.65
C ILE A 19 -4.00 3.99 3.67
N ASN A 20 -3.94 4.31 4.97
CA ASN A 20 -4.41 3.39 6.00
C ASN A 20 -5.92 3.11 5.87
N GLU A 21 -6.74 4.12 5.57
CA GLU A 21 -8.17 3.96 5.30
C GLU A 21 -8.42 3.00 4.12
N GLU A 22 -7.73 3.18 2.98
CA GLU A 22 -7.83 2.29 1.82
C GLU A 22 -7.41 0.85 2.17
N VAL A 23 -6.30 0.67 2.90
CA VAL A 23 -5.84 -0.66 3.32
C VAL A 23 -6.87 -1.33 4.22
N GLU A 24 -7.46 -0.59 5.16
CA GLU A 24 -8.49 -1.11 6.06
C GLU A 24 -9.76 -1.51 5.29
N GLU A 25 -10.17 -0.75 4.28
CA GLU A 25 -11.28 -1.09 3.39
C GLU A 25 -11.00 -2.35 2.56
N LEU A 26 -9.77 -2.51 2.05
CA LEU A 26 -9.35 -3.72 1.32
C LEU A 26 -9.35 -4.96 2.22
N LEU A 27 -8.92 -4.82 3.48
CA LEU A 27 -9.00 -5.90 4.48
C LEU A 27 -10.45 -6.24 4.82
N LYS A 28 -11.31 -5.24 5.07
CA LYS A 28 -12.74 -5.42 5.38
C LYS A 28 -13.49 -6.11 4.24
N SER A 29 -13.17 -5.76 2.99
CA SER A 29 -13.73 -6.38 1.79
C SER A 29 -13.14 -7.76 1.46
N ARG A 30 -12.14 -8.22 2.24
CA ARG A 30 -11.43 -9.49 2.04
C ARG A 30 -10.75 -9.60 0.67
N LEU A 31 -10.34 -8.46 0.10
CA LEU A 31 -9.56 -8.41 -1.12
C LEU A 31 -8.07 -8.65 -0.85
N ILE A 32 -7.61 -8.32 0.36
CA ILE A 32 -6.26 -8.62 0.86
C ILE A 32 -6.35 -9.20 2.28
N GLU A 33 -5.24 -9.78 2.73
CA GLU A 33 -5.09 -10.33 4.08
C GLU A 33 -3.71 -10.00 4.65
N GLU A 34 -3.60 -10.04 5.98
CA GLU A 34 -2.31 -9.99 6.64
C GLU A 34 -1.51 -11.26 6.31
N SER A 35 -0.23 -11.10 5.97
CA SER A 35 0.63 -12.23 5.64
C SER A 35 2.04 -12.03 6.17
N ASN A 36 2.74 -13.14 6.42
CA ASN A 36 4.16 -13.17 6.70
C ASN A 36 4.87 -13.89 5.55
N ALA A 37 5.09 -13.17 4.44
CA ALA A 37 5.70 -13.70 3.24
C ALA A 37 7.21 -13.44 3.22
N GLU A 38 7.97 -14.37 2.62
CA GLU A 38 9.42 -14.21 2.40
C GLU A 38 9.73 -13.08 1.40
N ILE A 39 8.75 -12.74 0.56
CA ILE A 39 8.85 -11.75 -0.51
C ILE A 39 7.75 -10.71 -0.34
N ALA A 40 8.08 -9.44 -0.57
CA ALA A 40 7.10 -8.36 -0.66
C ALA A 40 7.49 -7.37 -1.75
N HIS A 41 6.50 -6.84 -2.46
CA HIS A 41 6.68 -5.81 -3.48
C HIS A 41 6.11 -4.47 -2.99
N PRO A 42 6.72 -3.33 -3.35
CA PRO A 42 6.19 -2.03 -2.96
C PRO A 42 4.93 -1.69 -3.74
N VAL A 43 3.90 -1.27 -3.04
CA VAL A 43 2.64 -0.80 -3.62
C VAL A 43 2.74 0.70 -3.91
N VAL A 44 2.15 1.14 -5.04
CA VAL A 44 2.08 2.55 -5.41
C VAL A 44 0.67 3.05 -5.18
N CYS A 45 0.52 4.12 -4.40
CA CYS A 45 -0.76 4.76 -4.15
C CYS A 45 -0.89 6.06 -4.94
N ILE A 46 -2.03 6.22 -5.63
CA ILE A 46 -2.33 7.37 -6.50
C ILE A 46 -3.52 8.15 -5.96
N SER A 47 -3.43 9.48 -5.99
CA SER A 47 -4.58 10.34 -5.69
C SER A 47 -5.50 10.42 -6.91
N LYS A 48 -6.79 10.17 -6.68
CA LYS A 48 -7.85 10.31 -7.68
C LYS A 48 -8.52 11.68 -7.55
N LYS A 49 -9.23 12.08 -8.60
CA LYS A 49 -10.10 13.27 -8.58
C LYS A 49 -11.11 13.13 -7.43
N GLY A 50 -11.18 14.12 -6.54
CA GLY A 50 -11.95 14.06 -5.30
C GLY A 50 -11.13 13.75 -4.05
N GLY A 51 -9.82 13.52 -4.20
CA GLY A 51 -8.90 13.38 -3.06
C GLY A 51 -8.90 12.00 -2.40
N ASN A 52 -9.64 11.03 -2.92
CA ASN A 52 -9.50 9.62 -2.54
C ASN A 52 -8.15 9.07 -3.07
N ILE A 53 -7.58 8.10 -2.35
CA ILE A 53 -6.34 7.42 -2.70
C ILE A 53 -6.71 6.00 -3.14
N ARG A 54 -6.07 5.47 -4.18
CA ARG A 54 -6.11 4.03 -4.50
C ARG A 54 -4.71 3.47 -4.57
N CYS A 55 -4.51 2.30 -3.96
CA CYS A 55 -3.23 1.61 -3.95
C CYS A 55 -3.23 0.47 -5.00
N LEU A 56 -2.17 0.39 -5.79
CA LEU A 56 -2.02 -0.54 -6.91
C LEU A 56 -0.67 -1.26 -6.78
N ASP A 57 -0.71 -2.58 -6.90
CA ASP A 57 0.47 -3.41 -7.11
C ASP A 57 0.63 -3.66 -8.62
N TYR A 58 1.85 -3.56 -9.15
CA TYR A 58 2.17 -3.70 -10.58
C TYR A 58 3.09 -4.88 -10.83
#